data_AF-A0A7S1VTY9-F1
#
_entry.id   AF-A0A7S1VTY9-F1
#
_cell.length_a   1.000
_cell.length_b   1.000
_cell.length_c   1.000
_cell.angle_alpha   90.00
_cell.angle_beta   90.00
_cell.angle_gamma   90.00
#
_symmetry.space_group_name_H-M   'P 1'
#
loop_
_entity.id
_entity.type
_entity.pdbx_description
1 polymer ?
#
loop_
_entity_poly.entity_id
_entity_poly.type
_entity_poly.pdbx_seq_one_letter_code
_entity_poly.pdbx_strand_id
1 'polypeptide(L)'
;MIIKHAPDLEGLLYFASCYFPSVFIWNEKVGYDARFAPDDNLFHRGLELLHLVILGTVVSHIREVSLMKMTSENATTMIFAGALFVECWVHVKKYFDVVHNVDGGNEAKINARDDAYRKMFVSVFYCIAFALAGWDFFGHHNLEGNNLPIIFCLIGSSSEHAVALMEAFVIIPARKVDHHEVRVPLNLEFTLHRFAEWVMLMLGESILSLLVVDITGTVAYYATLFWGIVSVTMLQYLYYRSNPHEPEEHALRRSVVGGFGFFYSIIFYSASLILVGVCYKMMLTVYFEEEEAGLHRVLHLPLPFDEYKQRISSMYGYALSSSLVFLDAMLLSHLGAREFFSRFYYRRRGRPNIKAFVFSAMTLSTTILSLFCGNICGTNLVATSLFGLTLVVFQVLVRTQAMKIFWFGEEKECAWPNVTEARSVPCKSTTP
;
A
#
# COMPACT_ATOMS: atom_id res chain seq x y z
N MET A 1 6.04 7.18 14.02
CA MET A 1 6.82 6.94 15.26
C MET A 1 8.15 6.25 14.95
N ILE A 2 8.14 5.03 14.37
CA ILE A 2 9.35 4.25 14.01
C ILE A 2 10.43 5.09 13.31
N ILE A 3 10.08 5.72 12.19
CA ILE A 3 11.06 6.36 11.30
C ILE A 3 11.58 7.71 11.82
N LYS A 4 10.85 8.37 12.73
CA LYS A 4 11.22 9.71 13.23
C LYS A 4 12.63 9.71 13.85
N HIS A 5 12.95 8.65 14.59
CA HIS A 5 14.21 8.52 15.33
C HIS A 5 15.31 7.79 14.54
N ALA A 6 14.95 7.12 13.45
CA ALA A 6 15.86 6.36 12.61
C ALA A 6 15.49 6.52 11.12
N PRO A 7 15.78 7.68 10.49
CA PRO A 7 15.58 7.87 9.06
C PRO A 7 16.68 7.19 8.24
N ASP A 8 16.88 5.90 8.50
CA ASP A 8 17.88 5.05 7.86
C ASP A 8 17.25 3.73 7.41
N LEU A 9 18.08 2.82 6.89
CA LEU A 9 17.63 1.52 6.42
C LEU A 9 17.06 0.65 7.55
N GLU A 10 17.51 0.84 8.79
CA GLU A 10 16.99 0.10 9.93
C GLU A 10 15.56 0.57 10.26
N GLY A 11 15.31 1.88 10.34
CA GLY A 11 13.96 2.39 10.52
C GLY A 11 13.00 1.99 9.39
N LEU A 12 13.48 1.93 8.15
CA LEU A 12 12.71 1.43 7.00
C LEU A 12 12.40 -0.07 7.11
N LEU A 13 13.35 -0.89 7.58
CA LEU A 13 13.12 -2.31 7.86
C LEU A 13 12.01 -2.49 8.90
N TYR A 14 12.11 -1.81 10.04
CA TYR A 14 11.09 -1.89 11.10
C TYR A 14 9.73 -1.39 10.62
N PHE A 15 9.70 -0.30 9.84
CA PHE A 15 8.47 0.20 9.24
C PHE A 15 7.85 -0.84 8.32
N ALA A 16 8.61 -1.42 7.38
CA ALA A 16 8.11 -2.44 6.46
C ALA A 16 7.61 -3.68 7.22
N SER A 17 8.39 -4.19 8.18
CA SER A 17 8.03 -5.34 9.00
C SER A 17 6.80 -5.13 9.88
N CYS A 18 6.46 -3.89 10.25
CA CYS A 18 5.25 -3.59 11.00
C CYS A 18 4.06 -3.32 10.06
N TYR A 19 4.29 -2.54 9.01
CA TYR A 19 3.26 -2.07 8.10
C TYR A 19 2.68 -3.21 7.26
N PHE A 20 3.52 -4.02 6.63
CA PHE A 20 3.06 -5.06 5.70
C PHE A 20 2.17 -6.11 6.38
N PRO A 21 2.59 -6.77 7.48
CA PRO A 21 1.69 -7.68 8.20
C PRO A 21 0.38 -7.00 8.62
N SER A 22 0.43 -5.77 9.13
CA SER A 22 -0.76 -5.05 9.60
C SER A 22 -1.76 -4.77 8.48
N VAL A 23 -1.29 -4.32 7.31
CA VAL A 23 -2.18 -4.10 6.16
C VAL A 23 -2.75 -5.43 5.64
N PHE A 24 -2.06 -6.56 5.81
CA PHE A 24 -2.59 -7.87 5.42
C PHE A 24 -3.67 -8.38 6.33
N ILE A 25 -3.61 -8.12 7.63
CA ILE A 25 -4.72 -8.39 8.54
C ILE A 25 -5.99 -7.69 8.02
N TRP A 26 -5.86 -6.40 7.68
CA TRP A 26 -6.96 -5.62 7.13
C TRP A 26 -7.43 -6.16 5.78
N ASN A 27 -6.52 -6.42 4.86
CA ASN A 27 -6.87 -6.90 3.51
C ASN A 27 -7.52 -8.28 3.53
N GLU A 28 -7.05 -9.19 4.38
CA GLU A 28 -7.65 -10.51 4.52
C GLU A 28 -9.06 -10.42 5.07
N LYS A 29 -9.32 -9.50 6.00
CA LYS A 29 -10.70 -9.20 6.42
C LYS A 29 -11.55 -8.68 5.27
N VAL A 30 -11.08 -7.67 4.53
CA VAL A 30 -11.82 -7.11 3.39
C VAL A 30 -12.08 -8.19 2.33
N GLY A 31 -11.09 -9.02 2.02
CA GLY A 31 -11.19 -10.10 1.08
C GLY A 31 -12.10 -11.24 1.55
N TYR A 32 -12.16 -11.51 2.85
CA TYR A 32 -13.11 -12.46 3.44
C TYR A 32 -14.54 -11.91 3.34
N ASP A 33 -14.78 -10.68 3.82
CA ASP A 33 -16.10 -10.03 3.84
C ASP A 33 -16.65 -9.80 2.42
N ALA A 34 -15.78 -9.60 1.43
CA ALA A 34 -16.17 -9.44 0.03
C ALA A 34 -16.53 -10.75 -0.69
N ARG A 35 -16.10 -11.90 -0.15
CA ARG A 35 -16.29 -13.23 -0.74
C ARG A 35 -17.34 -14.05 -0.01
N PHE A 36 -17.45 -13.90 1.30
CA PHE A 36 -18.30 -14.71 2.14
C PHE A 36 -19.28 -13.82 2.89
N ALA A 37 -20.55 -14.19 2.86
CA ALA A 37 -21.59 -13.63 3.71
C ALA A 37 -21.90 -14.68 4.79
N PRO A 38 -21.09 -14.77 5.85
CA PRO A 38 -21.36 -15.71 6.93
C PRO A 38 -22.72 -15.38 7.56
N ASP A 39 -23.48 -16.42 7.91
CA ASP A 39 -24.69 -16.23 8.71
C ASP A 39 -24.36 -15.47 9.99
N ASP A 40 -25.28 -14.62 10.41
CA ASP A 40 -25.15 -13.71 11.54
C ASP A 40 -25.22 -14.45 12.89
N ASN A 41 -24.32 -15.40 13.09
CA ASN A 41 -24.23 -16.24 14.26
C ASN A 41 -23.18 -15.70 15.27
N LEU A 42 -23.37 -16.04 16.54
CA LEU A 42 -22.52 -15.56 17.63
C LEU A 42 -21.04 -15.99 17.47
N PHE A 43 -20.79 -17.11 16.78
CA PHE A 43 -19.44 -17.61 16.55
C PHE A 43 -18.64 -16.69 15.62
N HIS A 44 -19.20 -16.31 14.47
CA HIS A 44 -18.56 -15.39 13.54
C HIS A 44 -18.32 -14.02 14.18
N ARG A 45 -19.34 -13.46 14.86
CA ARG A 45 -19.18 -12.20 15.62
C ARG A 45 -18.08 -12.29 16.68
N GLY A 46 -17.96 -13.41 17.37
CA GLY A 46 -16.88 -13.66 18.33
C GLY A 46 -15.50 -13.67 17.69
N LEU A 47 -15.35 -14.31 16.51
CA LEU A 47 -14.10 -14.30 15.75
C LEU A 47 -13.76 -12.91 15.18
N GLU A 48 -14.76 -12.13 14.80
CA GLU A 48 -14.56 -10.73 14.39
C GLU A 48 -14.09 -9.85 15.54
N LEU A 49 -14.73 -9.95 16.72
CA LEU A 49 -14.31 -9.23 17.91
C LEU A 49 -12.87 -9.63 18.29
N LEU A 50 -12.55 -10.92 18.29
CA LEU A 50 -11.20 -11.41 18.55
C LEU A 50 -10.19 -10.85 17.54
N HIS A 51 -10.53 -10.83 16.25
CA HIS A 51 -9.67 -10.26 15.21
C HIS A 51 -9.41 -8.76 15.45
N LEU A 52 -10.42 -7.97 15.86
CA LEU A 52 -10.23 -6.56 16.21
C LEU A 52 -9.34 -6.36 17.44
N VAL A 53 -9.48 -7.22 18.46
CA VAL A 53 -8.61 -7.21 19.65
C VAL A 53 -7.16 -7.52 19.27
N ILE A 54 -6.95 -8.51 18.38
CA ILE A 54 -5.62 -8.87 17.89
C ILE A 54 -5.02 -7.71 17.09
N LEU A 55 -5.77 -7.12 16.15
CA LEU A 55 -5.32 -5.95 15.38
C LEU A 55 -4.97 -4.77 16.31
N GLY A 56 -5.82 -4.49 17.31
CA GLY A 56 -5.53 -3.49 18.33
C GLY A 56 -4.24 -3.78 19.07
N THR A 57 -3.98 -5.04 19.41
CA THR A 57 -2.74 -5.49 20.07
C THR A 57 -1.52 -5.33 19.15
N VAL A 58 -1.63 -5.69 17.87
CA VAL A 58 -0.56 -5.49 16.88
C VAL A 58 -0.20 -4.01 16.81
N VAL A 59 -1.18 -3.14 16.57
CA VAL A 59 -0.96 -1.69 16.43
C VAL A 59 -0.46 -1.06 17.73
N SER A 60 -1.00 -1.48 18.89
CA SER A 60 -0.59 -0.95 20.19
C SER A 60 0.84 -1.31 20.56
N HIS A 61 1.46 -2.29 19.91
CA HIS A 61 2.86 -2.70 20.13
C HIS A 61 3.78 -2.28 18.98
N ILE A 62 3.31 -1.45 18.05
CA ILE A 62 4.21 -0.72 17.15
C ILE A 62 4.85 0.42 17.97
N ARG A 63 6.17 0.36 18.16
CA ARG A 63 6.96 1.34 18.94
C ARG A 63 8.17 1.83 18.16
N GLU A 64 8.95 2.73 18.75
CA GLU A 64 10.22 3.16 18.18
C GLU A 64 11.22 2.00 18.03
N VAL A 65 12.16 2.15 17.09
CA VAL A 65 13.13 1.11 16.74
C VAL A 65 13.96 0.67 17.95
N SER A 66 14.42 1.62 18.78
CA SER A 66 15.16 1.36 20.02
C SER A 66 14.43 0.36 20.93
N LEU A 67 13.15 0.59 21.20
CA LEU A 67 12.34 -0.26 22.07
C LEU A 67 12.02 -1.61 21.44
N MET A 68 11.77 -1.66 20.13
CA MET A 68 11.48 -2.92 19.45
C MET A 68 12.75 -3.78 19.25
N LYS A 69 13.91 -3.15 19.15
CA LYS A 69 15.23 -3.80 18.99
C LYS A 69 15.77 -4.37 20.31
N MET A 70 15.43 -3.76 21.44
CA MET A 70 15.80 -4.20 22.79
C MET A 70 14.86 -5.31 23.30
N THR A 71 14.85 -6.46 22.61
CA THR A 71 13.97 -7.61 22.91
C THR A 71 14.17 -8.20 24.29
N SER A 72 15.35 -8.05 24.88
CA SER A 72 15.68 -8.51 26.24
C SER A 72 15.07 -7.65 27.34
N GLU A 73 14.87 -6.35 27.09
CA GLU A 73 14.32 -5.40 28.06
C GLU A 73 12.84 -5.11 27.81
N ASN A 74 12.37 -5.34 26.59
CA ASN A 74 11.03 -4.95 26.16
C ASN A 74 10.28 -6.07 25.44
N ALA A 75 9.14 -6.47 26.03
CA ALA A 75 8.25 -7.49 25.48
C ALA A 75 7.52 -7.06 24.20
N THR A 76 7.67 -5.81 23.74
CA THR A 76 6.92 -5.24 22.62
C THR A 76 7.01 -6.09 21.35
N THR A 77 8.22 -6.47 20.93
CA THR A 77 8.42 -7.28 19.71
C THR A 77 7.89 -8.71 19.87
N MET A 78 8.02 -9.28 21.08
CA MET A 78 7.42 -10.57 21.40
C MET A 78 5.90 -10.51 21.29
N ILE A 79 5.25 -9.53 21.92
CA ILE A 79 3.79 -9.40 21.88
C ILE A 79 3.30 -9.10 20.45
N PHE A 80 4.01 -8.25 19.70
CA PHE A 80 3.72 -7.97 18.30
C PHE A 80 3.74 -9.26 17.45
N ALA A 81 4.84 -10.02 17.49
CA ALA A 81 4.98 -11.27 16.72
C ALA A 81 3.98 -12.35 17.17
N GLY A 82 3.72 -12.44 18.48
CA GLY A 82 2.73 -13.35 19.05
C GLY A 82 1.32 -13.03 18.58
N ALA A 83 0.96 -11.74 18.51
CA ALA A 83 -0.34 -11.31 18.00
C ALA A 83 -0.51 -11.65 16.51
N LEU A 84 0.53 -11.46 15.68
CA LEU A 84 0.52 -11.91 14.27
C LEU A 84 0.37 -13.43 14.13
N PHE A 85 1.03 -14.20 14.99
CA PHE A 85 0.89 -15.65 15.01
C PHE A 85 -0.56 -16.08 15.34
N VAL A 86 -1.15 -15.49 16.39
CA VAL A 86 -2.54 -15.78 16.77
C VAL A 86 -3.53 -15.36 15.68
N GLU A 87 -3.28 -14.23 15.01
CA GLU A 87 -4.09 -13.79 13.86
C GLU A 87 -4.17 -14.89 12.79
N CYS A 88 -3.03 -15.51 12.45
CA CYS A 88 -3.00 -16.50 11.38
C CYS A 88 -3.89 -17.69 11.73
N TRP A 89 -3.91 -18.11 13.00
CA TRP A 89 -4.78 -19.18 13.46
C TRP A 89 -6.26 -18.80 13.50
N VAL A 90 -6.58 -17.53 13.80
CA VAL A 90 -7.95 -17.03 13.67
C VAL A 90 -8.41 -17.10 12.22
N HIS A 91 -7.59 -16.71 11.25
CA HIS A 91 -7.92 -16.82 9.83
C HIS A 91 -8.01 -18.27 9.35
N VAL A 92 -7.08 -19.14 9.76
CA VAL A 92 -7.16 -20.59 9.48
C VAL A 92 -8.50 -21.16 9.96
N LYS A 93 -8.92 -20.80 11.18
CA LYS A 93 -10.20 -21.23 11.73
C LYS A 93 -11.40 -20.69 10.94
N LYS A 94 -11.40 -19.42 10.54
CA LYS A 94 -12.43 -18.83 9.68
C LYS A 94 -12.55 -19.55 8.34
N TYR A 95 -11.41 -19.84 7.70
CA TYR A 95 -11.42 -20.53 6.42
C TYR A 95 -11.84 -22.00 6.53
N PHE A 96 -11.44 -22.69 7.60
CA PHE A 96 -11.96 -24.04 7.86
C PHE A 96 -13.46 -24.05 8.13
N ASP A 97 -14.01 -23.03 8.79
CA ASP A 97 -15.46 -22.90 8.96
C ASP A 97 -16.18 -22.83 7.61
N VAL A 98 -15.67 -22.00 6.68
CA VAL A 98 -16.20 -21.91 5.30
C VAL A 98 -16.16 -23.26 4.58
N VAL A 99 -15.09 -24.04 4.76
CA VAL A 99 -14.97 -25.38 4.13
C VAL A 99 -16.05 -26.34 4.63
N HIS A 100 -16.34 -26.34 5.94
CA HIS A 100 -17.20 -27.35 6.56
C HIS A 100 -18.67 -26.93 6.67
N ASN A 101 -18.93 -25.68 7.03
CA ASN A 101 -20.25 -25.23 7.51
C ASN A 101 -20.98 -24.33 6.52
N VAL A 102 -20.28 -23.67 5.59
CA VAL A 102 -20.94 -22.78 4.63
C VAL A 102 -21.47 -23.57 3.43
N ASP A 103 -22.74 -23.34 3.12
CA ASP A 103 -23.38 -23.79 1.89
C ASP A 103 -22.85 -22.94 0.72
N GLY A 104 -21.92 -23.50 -0.05
CA GLY A 104 -21.27 -22.80 -1.15
C GLY A 104 -20.77 -23.77 -2.21
N GLY A 105 -20.52 -23.26 -3.42
CA GLY A 105 -19.93 -24.03 -4.50
C GLY A 105 -18.60 -24.66 -4.09
N ASN A 106 -18.27 -25.83 -4.67
CA ASN A 106 -17.03 -26.54 -4.37
C ASN A 106 -15.78 -25.65 -4.56
N GLU A 107 -15.83 -24.68 -5.47
CA GLU A 107 -14.76 -23.73 -5.74
C GLU A 107 -14.49 -22.79 -4.56
N ALA A 108 -15.55 -22.27 -3.93
CA ALA A 108 -15.42 -21.42 -2.73
C ALA A 108 -14.75 -22.19 -1.59
N LYS A 109 -15.10 -23.48 -1.41
CA LYS A 109 -14.48 -24.37 -0.42
C LYS A 109 -13.03 -24.68 -0.76
N ILE A 110 -12.69 -24.92 -2.03
CA ILE A 110 -11.31 -25.13 -2.47
C ILE A 110 -10.47 -23.87 -2.20
N ASN A 111 -10.99 -22.68 -2.49
CA ASN A 111 -10.29 -21.41 -2.26
C ASN A 111 -10.07 -21.14 -0.78
N ALA A 112 -11.10 -21.35 0.06
CA ALA A 112 -10.96 -21.22 1.51
C ALA A 112 -9.91 -22.19 2.06
N ARG A 113 -9.87 -23.43 1.56
CA ARG A 113 -8.85 -24.40 1.95
C ARG A 113 -7.44 -23.96 1.53
N ASP A 114 -7.27 -23.49 0.30
CA ASP A 114 -5.98 -23.01 -0.22
C ASP A 114 -5.50 -21.78 0.61
N ASP A 115 -6.42 -20.85 0.94
CA ASP A 115 -6.16 -19.70 1.82
C ASP A 115 -5.77 -20.15 3.26
N ALA A 116 -6.42 -21.18 3.81
CA ALA A 116 -6.07 -21.75 5.11
C ALA A 116 -4.65 -22.35 5.12
N TYR A 117 -4.26 -23.10 4.07
CA TYR A 117 -2.91 -23.64 3.95
C TYR A 117 -1.84 -22.55 3.82
N ARG A 118 -2.13 -21.49 3.07
CA ARG A 118 -1.24 -20.32 2.98
C ARG A 118 -1.03 -19.70 4.37
N LYS A 119 -2.08 -19.50 5.16
CA LYS A 119 -1.99 -18.95 6.52
C LYS A 119 -1.25 -19.88 7.49
N MET A 120 -1.45 -21.19 7.40
CA MET A 120 -0.67 -22.15 8.17
C MET A 120 0.84 -22.04 7.86
N PHE A 121 1.20 -21.93 6.58
CA PHE A 121 2.60 -21.75 6.17
C PHE A 121 3.21 -20.45 6.72
N VAL A 122 2.50 -19.33 6.59
CA VAL A 122 2.95 -18.01 7.10
C VAL A 122 3.10 -18.03 8.63
N SER A 123 2.20 -18.73 9.34
CA SER A 123 2.24 -18.83 10.81
C SER A 123 3.55 -19.42 11.34
N VAL A 124 4.27 -20.24 10.55
CA VAL A 124 5.58 -20.79 10.94
C VAL A 124 6.59 -19.66 11.15
N PHE A 125 6.63 -18.66 10.25
CA PHE A 125 7.56 -17.54 10.38
C PHE A 125 7.22 -16.65 11.59
N TYR A 126 5.94 -16.39 11.84
CA TYR A 126 5.52 -15.63 13.03
C TYR A 126 5.76 -16.39 14.33
N CYS A 127 5.61 -17.72 14.33
CA CYS A 127 5.97 -18.57 15.46
C CYS A 127 7.48 -18.49 15.77
N ILE A 128 8.33 -18.56 14.74
CA ILE A 128 9.78 -18.40 14.89
C ILE A 128 10.11 -17.00 15.42
N ALA A 129 9.51 -15.95 14.86
CA ALA A 129 9.71 -14.58 15.34
C ALA A 129 9.32 -14.43 16.83
N PHE A 130 8.16 -14.98 17.21
CA PHE A 130 7.67 -14.97 18.58
C PHE A 130 8.62 -15.74 19.53
N ALA A 131 9.05 -16.94 19.14
CA ALA A 131 9.96 -17.76 19.94
C ALA A 131 11.33 -17.10 20.13
N LEU A 132 11.90 -16.49 19.08
CA LEU A 132 13.16 -15.76 19.16
C LEU A 132 13.06 -14.54 20.08
N ALA A 133 12.02 -13.72 19.92
CA ALA A 133 11.81 -12.55 20.77
C ALA A 133 11.55 -12.96 22.23
N GLY A 134 10.81 -14.05 22.47
CA GLY A 134 10.59 -14.58 23.81
C GLY A 134 11.84 -15.19 24.43
N TRP A 135 12.67 -15.87 23.64
CA TRP A 135 13.97 -16.38 24.09
C TRP A 135 14.88 -15.25 24.57
N ASP A 136 14.97 -14.14 23.83
CA ASP A 136 15.75 -12.98 24.25
C ASP A 136 15.19 -12.35 25.53
N PHE A 137 13.85 -12.20 25.61
CA PHE A 137 13.17 -11.60 26.75
C PHE A 137 13.36 -12.39 28.06
N PHE A 138 13.20 -13.72 28.00
CA PHE A 138 13.33 -14.58 29.19
C PHE A 138 14.76 -15.07 29.45
N GLY A 139 15.61 -15.14 28.43
CA GLY A 139 16.95 -15.72 28.50
C GLY A 139 18.05 -14.75 28.92
N HIS A 140 17.79 -13.43 28.98
CA HIS A 140 18.77 -12.39 29.34
C HIS A 140 20.08 -12.42 28.52
N HIS A 141 20.08 -12.99 27.30
CA HIS A 141 21.32 -13.38 26.63
C HIS A 141 21.89 -12.37 25.61
N ASN A 142 21.25 -11.24 25.32
CA ASN A 142 21.82 -10.24 24.40
C ASN A 142 21.46 -8.80 24.83
N LEU A 143 22.49 -8.01 25.16
CA LEU A 143 22.37 -6.54 25.29
C LEU A 143 22.52 -5.85 23.91
N GLU A 144 23.12 -6.54 22.95
CA GLU A 144 23.24 -6.04 21.58
C GLU A 144 21.94 -6.39 20.84
N GLY A 145 21.15 -5.36 20.54
CA GLY A 145 19.77 -5.54 20.10
C GLY A 145 19.59 -6.44 18.85
N ASN A 146 18.48 -7.18 18.82
CA ASN A 146 18.25 -8.28 17.88
C ASN A 146 17.18 -7.93 16.83
N ASN A 147 17.60 -7.84 15.57
CA ASN A 147 16.70 -7.56 14.45
C ASN A 147 16.01 -8.82 13.87
N LEU A 148 16.44 -10.02 14.27
CA LEU A 148 15.94 -11.28 13.68
C LEU A 148 14.42 -11.45 13.79
N PRO A 149 13.76 -11.21 14.95
CA PRO A 149 12.31 -11.39 15.04
C PRO A 149 11.53 -10.54 14.03
N ILE A 150 11.97 -9.29 13.83
CA ILE A 150 11.35 -8.33 12.92
C ILE A 150 11.61 -8.69 11.45
N ILE A 151 12.78 -9.24 11.13
CA ILE A 151 13.08 -9.80 9.81
C ILE A 151 12.17 -11.01 9.52
N PHE A 152 11.97 -11.91 10.47
CA PHE A 152 11.06 -13.05 10.30
C PHE A 152 9.61 -12.62 10.11
N CYS A 153 9.16 -11.54 10.77
CA CYS A 153 7.84 -10.97 10.51
C CYS A 153 7.69 -10.49 9.06
N LEU A 154 8.72 -9.80 8.52
CA LEU A 154 8.71 -9.37 7.13
C LEU A 154 8.74 -10.55 6.16
N ILE A 155 9.59 -11.55 6.40
CA ILE A 155 9.65 -12.78 5.60
C ILE A 155 8.29 -13.48 5.59
N GLY A 156 7.64 -13.62 6.74
CA GLY A 156 6.29 -14.19 6.84
C GLY A 156 5.32 -13.50 5.90
N SER A 157 5.20 -12.18 6.01
CA SER A 157 4.30 -11.39 5.14
C SER A 157 4.70 -11.42 3.66
N SER A 158 6.00 -11.45 3.35
CA SER A 158 6.50 -11.49 1.98
C SER A 158 6.27 -12.86 1.33
N SER A 159 6.37 -13.92 2.13
CA SER A 159 6.13 -15.30 1.70
C SER A 159 4.65 -15.52 1.34
N GLU A 160 3.73 -14.88 2.06
CA GLU A 160 2.31 -14.89 1.73
C GLU A 160 2.06 -14.37 0.31
N HIS A 161 2.72 -13.28 -0.05
CA HIS A 161 2.63 -12.70 -1.39
C HIS A 161 3.29 -13.54 -2.46
N ALA A 162 4.45 -14.11 -2.17
CA ALA A 162 5.11 -15.02 -3.09
C ALA A 162 4.19 -16.20 -3.44
N VAL A 163 3.49 -16.76 -2.44
CA VAL A 163 2.50 -17.82 -2.65
C VAL A 163 1.29 -17.30 -3.45
N ALA A 164 0.72 -16.15 -3.10
CA ALA A 164 -0.42 -15.58 -3.83
C ALA A 164 -0.09 -15.28 -5.31
N LEU A 165 1.12 -14.78 -5.59
CA LEU A 165 1.63 -14.56 -6.94
C LEU A 165 1.83 -15.89 -7.66
N MET A 166 2.47 -16.87 -7.03
CA MET A 166 2.64 -18.21 -7.60
C MET A 166 1.29 -18.85 -7.96
N GLU A 167 0.29 -18.72 -7.08
CA GLU A 167 -1.06 -19.20 -7.36
C GLU A 167 -1.68 -18.51 -8.58
N ALA A 168 -1.57 -17.19 -8.65
CA ALA A 168 -2.13 -16.38 -9.73
C ALA A 168 -1.51 -16.67 -11.10
N PHE A 169 -0.19 -16.81 -11.15
CA PHE A 169 0.56 -16.88 -12.40
C PHE A 169 0.89 -18.32 -12.84
N VAL A 170 0.88 -19.29 -11.92
CA VAL A 170 1.28 -20.67 -12.22
C VAL A 170 0.12 -21.64 -11.98
N ILE A 171 -0.49 -21.62 -10.79
CA ILE A 171 -1.44 -22.67 -10.39
C ILE A 171 -2.79 -22.50 -11.09
N ILE A 172 -3.37 -21.29 -11.09
CA ILE A 172 -4.69 -21.04 -11.70
C ILE A 172 -4.66 -21.33 -13.21
N PRO A 173 -3.69 -20.81 -13.99
CA PRO A 173 -3.59 -21.14 -15.41
C PRO A 173 -3.44 -22.64 -15.65
N ALA A 174 -2.70 -23.36 -14.79
CA ALA A 174 -2.54 -24.81 -14.91
C ALA A 174 -3.84 -25.58 -14.65
N ARG A 175 -4.71 -25.10 -13.75
CA ARG A 175 -6.01 -25.72 -13.44
C ARG A 175 -7.08 -25.46 -14.51
N LYS A 176 -6.86 -24.52 -15.45
CA LYS A 176 -7.84 -24.09 -16.47
C LYS A 176 -9.20 -23.65 -15.90
N VAL A 177 -9.21 -23.15 -14.66
CA VAL A 177 -10.41 -22.61 -14.03
C VAL A 177 -10.55 -21.15 -14.44
N ASP A 178 -11.78 -20.67 -14.64
CA ASP A 178 -12.00 -19.26 -14.90
C ASP A 178 -11.62 -18.44 -13.66
N HIS A 179 -10.69 -17.50 -13.84
CA HIS A 179 -10.25 -16.62 -12.78
C HIS A 179 -11.37 -15.74 -12.21
N HIS A 180 -12.41 -15.45 -12.99
CA HIS A 180 -13.55 -14.67 -12.52
C HIS A 180 -14.29 -15.38 -11.38
N GLU A 181 -14.35 -16.71 -11.43
CA GLU A 181 -15.02 -17.53 -10.42
C GLU A 181 -14.17 -17.69 -9.15
N VAL A 182 -12.84 -17.63 -9.29
CA VAL A 182 -11.91 -17.96 -8.21
C VAL A 182 -11.39 -16.74 -7.46
N ARG A 183 -11.12 -15.63 -8.16
CA ARG A 183 -10.32 -14.51 -7.63
C ARG A 183 -11.03 -13.18 -7.58
N VAL A 184 -12.02 -12.95 -8.44
CA VAL A 184 -12.74 -11.68 -8.42
C VAL A 184 -13.64 -11.67 -7.19
N PRO A 185 -13.53 -10.67 -6.30
CA PRO A 185 -14.43 -10.56 -5.17
C PRO A 185 -15.88 -10.50 -5.67
N LEU A 186 -16.79 -11.28 -5.06
CA LEU A 186 -18.20 -11.28 -5.45
C LEU A 186 -18.80 -9.89 -5.31
N ASN A 187 -18.43 -9.18 -4.24
CA ASN A 187 -18.79 -7.78 -4.03
C ASN A 187 -17.62 -6.84 -4.32
N LEU A 188 -17.33 -6.65 -5.61
CA LEU A 188 -16.25 -5.76 -6.06
C LEU A 188 -16.46 -4.32 -5.59
N GLU A 189 -17.70 -3.80 -5.65
CA GLU A 189 -18.01 -2.45 -5.23
C GLU A 189 -17.65 -2.22 -3.76
N PHE A 190 -17.99 -3.18 -2.88
CA PHE A 190 -17.56 -3.15 -1.48
C PHE A 190 -16.03 -3.10 -1.35
N THR A 191 -15.31 -3.95 -2.08
CA THR A 191 -13.83 -3.95 -2.04
C THR A 191 -13.26 -2.60 -2.48
N LEU A 192 -13.77 -2.01 -3.55
CA LEU A 192 -13.32 -0.70 -4.04
C LEU A 192 -13.60 0.41 -3.02
N HIS A 193 -14.78 0.39 -2.41
CA HIS A 193 -15.14 1.32 -1.35
C HIS A 193 -14.18 1.22 -0.16
N ARG A 194 -13.87 -0.01 0.30
CA ARG A 194 -12.91 -0.24 1.39
C ARG A 194 -11.49 0.22 1.04
N PHE A 195 -11.04 0.02 -0.19
CA PHE A 195 -9.75 0.55 -0.65
C PHE A 195 -9.72 2.08 -0.67
N ALA A 196 -10.80 2.74 -1.09
CA ALA A 196 -10.90 4.20 -1.05
C ALA A 196 -10.87 4.73 0.40
N GLU A 197 -11.62 4.10 1.31
CA GLU A 197 -11.58 4.42 2.74
C GLU A 197 -10.17 4.24 3.32
N TRP A 198 -9.49 3.14 3.00
CA TRP A 198 -8.12 2.87 3.43
C TRP A 198 -7.18 3.99 3.00
N VAL A 199 -7.21 4.38 1.73
CA VAL A 199 -6.35 5.47 1.22
C VAL A 199 -6.70 6.80 1.87
N MET A 200 -7.99 7.10 2.10
CA MET A 200 -8.38 8.30 2.86
C MET A 200 -7.82 8.31 4.29
N LEU A 201 -7.80 7.16 4.97
CA LEU A 201 -7.18 7.05 6.30
C LEU A 201 -5.69 7.37 6.25
N MET A 202 -4.95 6.86 5.26
CA MET A 202 -3.52 7.14 5.12
C MET A 202 -3.24 8.61 4.81
N LEU A 203 -4.07 9.22 3.95
CA LEU A 203 -3.99 10.66 3.66
C LEU A 203 -4.31 11.50 4.90
N GLY A 204 -5.35 11.11 5.65
CA GLY A 204 -5.74 11.75 6.91
C GLY A 204 -4.62 11.67 7.94
N GLU A 205 -4.00 10.51 8.12
CA GLU A 205 -2.86 10.33 9.01
C GLU A 205 -1.65 11.17 8.58
N SER A 206 -1.39 11.29 7.28
CA SER A 206 -0.32 12.16 6.77
C SER A 206 -0.59 13.64 7.08
N ILE A 207 -1.85 14.11 7.01
CA ILE A 207 -2.22 15.47 7.39
C ILE A 207 -2.17 15.66 8.91
N LEU A 208 -2.74 14.74 9.69
CA LEU A 208 -2.71 14.79 11.16
C LEU A 208 -1.27 14.80 11.68
N SER A 209 -0.37 14.02 11.05
CA SER A 209 1.06 14.02 11.38
C SER A 209 1.72 15.39 11.25
N LEU A 210 1.25 16.25 10.33
CA LEU A 210 1.72 17.64 10.19
C LEU A 210 1.20 18.53 11.31
N LEU A 211 -0.06 18.34 11.70
CA LEU A 211 -0.78 19.21 12.64
C LEU A 211 -0.42 18.94 14.11
N VAL A 212 0.13 17.77 14.42
CA VAL A 212 0.51 17.37 15.79
C VAL A 212 1.89 17.95 16.19
N VAL A 213 2.65 18.54 15.26
CA VAL A 213 3.96 19.13 15.58
C VAL A 213 3.78 20.46 16.30
N ASP A 214 4.56 20.69 17.35
CA ASP A 214 4.59 21.96 18.06
C ASP A 214 4.85 23.14 17.11
N ILE A 215 4.16 24.24 17.35
CA ILE A 215 4.13 25.39 16.43
C ILE A 215 5.34 26.29 16.72
N THR A 216 6.04 26.69 15.65
CA THR A 216 7.08 27.71 15.72
C THR A 216 6.62 29.02 15.10
N GLY A 217 7.25 30.13 15.49
CA GLY A 217 6.97 31.45 14.93
C GLY A 217 7.59 31.68 13.53
N THR A 218 8.27 30.69 12.95
CA THR A 218 9.12 30.89 11.78
C THR A 218 8.35 30.81 10.46
N VAL A 219 8.69 31.67 9.49
CA VAL A 219 8.09 31.64 8.13
C VAL A 219 8.37 30.31 7.43
N ALA A 220 9.55 29.72 7.67
CA ALA A 220 9.96 28.43 7.11
C ALA A 220 9.04 27.29 7.55
N TYR A 221 8.63 27.27 8.81
CA TYR A 221 7.68 26.30 9.35
C TYR A 221 6.32 26.43 8.67
N TYR A 222 5.73 27.64 8.63
CA TYR A 222 4.42 27.83 8.02
C TYR A 222 4.44 27.49 6.52
N ALA A 223 5.46 27.91 5.79
CA ALA A 223 5.60 27.58 4.37
C ALA A 223 5.64 26.06 4.15
N THR A 224 6.48 25.35 4.93
CA THR A 224 6.62 23.90 4.85
C THR A 224 5.32 23.18 5.22
N LEU A 225 4.62 23.64 6.26
CA LEU A 225 3.32 23.11 6.69
C LEU A 225 2.27 23.24 5.58
N PHE A 226 2.11 24.43 5.01
CA PHE A 226 1.16 24.67 3.93
C PHE A 226 1.48 23.85 2.68
N TRP A 227 2.75 23.80 2.27
CA TRP A 227 3.15 22.96 1.14
C TRP A 227 2.92 21.47 1.41
N GLY A 228 3.11 21.00 2.64
CA GLY A 228 2.77 19.64 3.06
C GLY A 228 1.29 19.31 2.86
N ILE A 229 0.40 20.16 3.38
CA ILE A 229 -1.05 19.97 3.25
C ILE A 229 -1.47 19.97 1.77
N VAL A 230 -0.97 20.92 0.97
CA VAL A 230 -1.31 21.01 -0.46
C VAL A 230 -0.77 19.80 -1.22
N SER A 231 0.46 19.36 -0.96
CA SER A 231 1.05 18.18 -1.60
C SER A 231 0.22 16.92 -1.34
N VAL A 232 -0.15 16.66 -0.08
CA VAL A 232 -0.97 15.49 0.29
C VAL A 232 -2.36 15.56 -0.36
N THR A 233 -2.98 16.75 -0.38
CA THR A 233 -4.27 16.96 -1.05
C THR A 233 -4.19 16.72 -2.56
N MET A 234 -3.10 17.13 -3.20
CA MET A 234 -2.90 16.88 -4.63
C MET A 234 -2.59 15.41 -4.93
N LEU A 235 -1.91 14.70 -4.03
CA LEU A 235 -1.74 13.24 -4.13
C LEU A 235 -3.09 12.51 -4.01
N GLN A 236 -3.97 12.95 -3.11
CA GLN A 236 -5.35 12.47 -3.03
C GLN A 236 -6.09 12.66 -4.35
N TYR A 237 -6.00 13.86 -4.93
CA TYR A 237 -6.60 14.16 -6.23
C TYR A 237 -6.09 13.23 -7.34
N LEU A 238 -4.78 13.00 -7.40
CA LEU A 238 -4.16 12.07 -8.35
C LEU A 238 -4.66 10.64 -8.16
N TYR A 239 -4.81 10.17 -6.93
CA TYR A 239 -5.34 8.84 -6.63
C TYR A 239 -6.76 8.66 -7.17
N TYR A 240 -7.70 9.52 -6.80
CA TYR A 240 -9.09 9.38 -7.26
C TYR A 240 -9.23 9.50 -8.78
N ARG A 241 -8.37 10.31 -9.41
CA ARG A 241 -8.35 10.44 -10.86
C ARG A 241 -7.73 9.25 -11.59
N SER A 242 -6.89 8.47 -10.92
CA SER A 242 -6.30 7.24 -11.47
C SER A 242 -7.25 6.03 -11.42
N ASN A 243 -8.34 6.11 -10.65
CA ASN A 243 -9.30 5.01 -10.51
C ASN A 243 -10.51 5.21 -11.44
N PRO A 244 -11.00 4.17 -12.12
CA PRO A 244 -12.24 4.25 -12.89
C PRO A 244 -13.46 4.41 -11.97
N HIS A 245 -14.50 5.06 -12.47
CA HIS A 245 -15.77 5.24 -11.74
C HIS A 245 -16.64 3.99 -11.76
N GLU A 246 -16.58 3.21 -12.83
CA GLU A 246 -17.40 2.01 -12.99
C GLU A 246 -16.63 0.77 -12.51
N PRO A 247 -17.22 -0.09 -11.66
CA PRO A 247 -16.58 -1.33 -11.20
C PRO A 247 -16.21 -2.30 -12.34
N GLU A 248 -16.96 -2.26 -13.44
CA GLU A 248 -16.72 -3.08 -14.64
C GLU A 248 -15.38 -2.77 -15.32
N GLU A 249 -14.98 -1.50 -15.32
CA GLU A 249 -13.72 -1.04 -15.90
C GLU A 249 -12.52 -1.27 -14.98
N HIS A 250 -12.76 -1.70 -13.75
CA HIS A 250 -11.72 -1.83 -12.73
C HIS A 250 -10.76 -2.99 -13.01
N ALA A 251 -9.48 -2.80 -12.67
CA ALA A 251 -8.40 -3.76 -12.97
C ALA A 251 -8.65 -5.13 -12.34
N LEU A 252 -9.16 -5.14 -11.11
CA LEU A 252 -9.57 -6.33 -10.36
C LEU A 252 -10.59 -7.20 -11.11
N ARG A 253 -11.43 -6.60 -11.95
CA ARG A 253 -12.41 -7.32 -12.75
C ARG A 253 -11.89 -7.71 -14.12
N ARG A 254 -11.13 -6.83 -14.78
CA ARG A 254 -10.71 -7.02 -16.18
C ARG A 254 -9.68 -8.12 -16.38
N SER A 255 -8.75 -8.31 -15.45
CA SER A 255 -7.71 -9.34 -15.60
C SER A 255 -7.05 -9.70 -14.28
N VAL A 256 -6.58 -10.95 -14.14
CA VAL A 256 -5.77 -11.39 -12.99
C VAL A 256 -4.54 -10.50 -12.81
N VAL A 257 -3.78 -10.28 -13.89
CA VAL A 257 -2.53 -9.53 -13.85
C VAL A 257 -2.76 -8.08 -13.45
N GLY A 258 -3.77 -7.42 -14.04
CA GLY A 258 -4.16 -6.07 -13.67
C GLY A 258 -4.68 -5.99 -12.24
N GLY A 259 -5.49 -6.96 -11.80
CA GLY A 259 -5.98 -7.03 -10.43
C GLY A 259 -4.87 -7.10 -9.39
N PHE A 260 -3.89 -7.99 -9.58
CA PHE A 260 -2.72 -8.08 -8.71
C PHE A 260 -1.83 -6.83 -8.80
N GLY A 261 -1.59 -6.31 -10.01
CA GLY A 261 -0.84 -5.08 -10.22
C GLY A 261 -1.43 -3.90 -9.45
N PHE A 262 -2.75 -3.73 -9.53
CA PHE A 262 -3.48 -2.72 -8.78
C PHE A 262 -3.36 -2.95 -7.27
N PHE A 263 -3.63 -4.18 -6.81
CA PHE A 263 -3.62 -4.54 -5.40
C PHE A 263 -2.29 -4.25 -4.71
N TYR A 264 -1.17 -4.63 -5.31
CA TYR A 264 0.13 -4.31 -4.73
C TYR A 264 0.43 -2.82 -4.82
N SER A 265 0.06 -2.17 -5.94
CA SER A 265 0.30 -0.74 -6.10
C SER A 265 -0.41 0.08 -5.03
N ILE A 266 -1.65 -0.26 -4.65
CA ILE A 266 -2.36 0.48 -3.60
C ILE A 266 -1.71 0.28 -2.21
N ILE A 267 -1.20 -0.92 -1.90
CA ILE A 267 -0.49 -1.18 -0.64
C ILE A 267 0.80 -0.36 -0.55
N PHE A 268 1.64 -0.41 -1.58
CA PHE A 268 2.89 0.35 -1.55
C PHE A 268 2.65 1.86 -1.64
N TYR A 269 1.62 2.30 -2.38
CA TYR A 269 1.19 3.70 -2.41
C TYR A 269 0.74 4.19 -1.02
N SER A 270 -0.03 3.38 -0.29
CA SER A 270 -0.45 3.75 1.07
C SER A 270 0.73 3.82 2.04
N ALA A 271 1.69 2.89 1.95
CA ALA A 271 2.94 2.98 2.70
C ALA A 271 3.70 4.28 2.38
N SER A 272 3.83 4.62 1.11
CA SER A 272 4.58 5.81 0.68
C SER A 272 3.89 7.11 1.07
N LEU A 273 2.55 7.16 1.10
CA LEU A 273 1.80 8.31 1.62
C LEU A 273 2.11 8.59 3.10
N ILE A 274 2.14 7.54 3.93
CA ILE A 274 2.53 7.68 5.35
C ILE A 274 3.96 8.21 5.45
N LEU A 275 4.89 7.67 4.65
CA LEU A 275 6.27 8.14 4.63
C LEU A 275 6.38 9.62 4.23
N VAL A 276 5.60 10.08 3.24
CA VAL A 276 5.54 11.50 2.86
C VAL A 276 5.09 12.35 4.05
N GLY A 277 4.03 11.95 4.77
CA GLY A 277 3.56 12.65 5.96
C GLY A 277 4.59 12.69 7.09
N VAL A 278 5.26 11.55 7.35
CA VAL A 278 6.34 11.45 8.35
C VAL A 278 7.53 12.34 7.99
N CYS A 279 7.93 12.39 6.72
CA CYS A 279 9.02 13.26 6.26
C CYS A 279 8.70 14.73 6.52
N TYR A 280 7.50 15.20 6.19
CA TYR A 280 7.13 16.58 6.51
C TYR A 280 7.06 16.83 8.02
N LYS A 281 6.52 15.88 8.80
CA LYS A 281 6.53 15.97 10.27
C LYS A 281 7.96 16.15 10.81
N MET A 282 8.91 15.40 10.27
CA MET A 282 10.32 15.52 10.63
C MET A 282 10.89 16.89 10.22
N MET A 283 10.58 17.39 9.02
CA MET A 283 10.99 18.73 8.60
C MET A 283 10.48 19.82 9.55
N LEU A 284 9.21 19.73 9.96
CA LEU A 284 8.60 20.67 10.90
C LEU A 284 9.23 20.57 12.30
N THR A 285 9.53 19.35 12.76
CA THR A 285 10.21 19.12 14.05
C THR A 285 11.59 19.77 14.05
N VAL A 286 12.33 19.69 12.94
CA VAL A 286 13.65 20.33 12.82
C VAL A 286 13.56 21.84 13.04
N TYR A 287 12.57 22.54 12.49
CA TYR A 287 12.42 23.99 12.73
C TYR A 287 12.14 24.33 14.20
N PHE A 288 11.37 23.47 14.88
CA PHE A 288 11.10 23.61 16.31
C PHE A 288 12.38 23.44 17.13
N GLU A 289 13.17 22.41 16.83
CA GLU A 289 14.45 22.17 17.49
C GLU A 289 15.48 23.28 17.23
N GLU A 290 15.48 23.92 16.04
CA GLU A 290 16.35 25.09 15.76
C GLU A 290 16.00 26.29 16.64
N GLU A 291 14.71 26.59 16.80
CA GLU A 291 14.24 27.70 17.63
C GLU A 291 14.58 27.46 19.10
N GLU A 292 14.36 26.25 19.62
CA GLU A 292 14.71 25.88 20.99
C GLU A 292 16.23 25.82 21.23
N ALA A 293 17.02 25.30 20.28
CA ALA A 293 18.47 25.22 20.43
C ALA A 293 19.14 26.60 20.44
N GLY A 294 18.53 27.59 19.78
CA GLY A 294 18.92 29.00 19.92
C GLY A 294 18.73 29.53 21.35
N LEU A 295 17.82 28.93 22.12
CA LEU A 295 17.46 29.31 23.48
C LEU A 295 18.23 28.49 24.54
N HIS A 296 18.44 27.19 24.32
CA HIS A 296 19.13 26.28 25.24
C HIS A 296 20.16 25.39 24.52
N ARG A 297 21.42 25.48 24.93
CA ARG A 297 22.54 24.73 24.33
C ARG A 297 22.40 23.21 24.50
N VAL A 298 22.54 22.53 23.36
CA VAL A 298 22.80 21.09 23.12
C VAL A 298 21.57 20.18 23.08
N LEU A 299 21.01 20.01 21.88
CA LEU A 299 20.13 18.89 21.55
C LEU A 299 20.99 17.61 21.36
N HIS A 300 20.61 16.52 22.02
CA HIS A 300 21.21 15.19 21.81
C HIS A 300 20.64 14.54 20.55
N LEU A 301 20.96 15.07 19.37
CA LEU A 301 20.69 14.35 18.13
C LEU A 301 21.73 13.24 17.92
N PRO A 302 21.31 12.07 17.41
CA PRO A 302 22.22 10.95 17.17
C PRO A 302 23.21 11.22 16.01
N LEU A 303 22.98 12.27 15.22
CA LEU A 303 23.76 12.63 14.05
C LEU A 303 24.05 14.13 14.02
N PRO A 304 25.12 14.56 13.31
CA PRO A 304 25.30 15.96 12.95
C PRO A 304 24.04 16.51 12.28
N PHE A 305 23.67 17.73 12.67
CA PHE A 305 22.38 18.31 12.30
C PHE A 305 22.16 18.43 10.78
N ASP A 306 23.19 18.82 10.04
CA ASP A 306 23.13 18.91 8.58
C ASP A 306 22.96 17.54 7.92
N GLU A 307 23.60 16.51 8.46
CA GLU A 307 23.45 15.13 7.97
C GLU A 307 22.01 14.64 8.21
N TYR A 308 21.43 14.96 9.37
CA TYR A 308 20.05 14.63 9.68
C TYR A 308 19.07 15.30 8.69
N LYS A 309 19.23 16.59 8.40
CA LYS A 309 18.44 17.30 7.38
C LYS A 309 18.58 16.67 5.99
N GLN A 310 19.80 16.31 5.59
CA GLN A 310 20.06 15.66 4.31
C GLN A 310 19.33 14.30 4.22
N ARG A 311 19.34 13.50 5.29
CA ARG A 311 18.64 12.21 5.34
C ARG A 311 17.12 12.39 5.23
N ILE A 312 16.54 13.36 5.93
CA ILE A 312 15.10 13.71 5.80
C ILE A 312 14.77 14.08 4.35
N SER A 313 15.60 14.94 3.74
CA SER A 313 15.43 15.42 2.38
C SER A 313 15.46 14.28 1.34
N SER A 314 16.42 13.34 1.48
CA SER A 314 16.53 12.15 0.63
C SER A 314 15.36 11.18 0.83
N MET A 315 14.97 10.91 2.09
CA MET A 315 13.85 10.05 2.41
C MET A 315 12.53 10.60 1.86
N TYR A 316 12.33 11.92 1.94
CA TYR A 316 11.20 12.59 1.31
C TYR A 316 11.17 12.38 -0.20
N GLY A 317 12.31 12.54 -0.88
CA GLY A 317 12.43 12.26 -2.31
C GLY A 317 12.05 10.83 -2.68
N TYR A 318 12.52 9.84 -1.92
CA TYR A 318 12.16 8.43 -2.12
C TYR A 318 10.68 8.16 -1.88
N ALA A 319 10.11 8.68 -0.79
CA ALA A 319 8.70 8.50 -0.45
C ALA A 319 7.78 9.13 -1.51
N LEU A 320 8.11 10.34 -1.97
CA LEU A 320 7.35 11.02 -3.01
C LEU A 320 7.46 10.29 -4.36
N SER A 321 8.66 9.89 -4.76
CA SER A 321 8.88 9.13 -6.00
C SER A 321 8.11 7.82 -5.99
N SER A 322 8.21 7.07 -4.89
CA SER A 322 7.47 5.82 -4.67
C SER A 322 5.96 6.05 -4.84
N SER A 323 5.42 7.12 -4.23
CA SER A 323 4.00 7.47 -4.37
C SER A 323 3.59 7.70 -5.83
N LEU A 324 4.42 8.40 -6.61
CA LEU A 324 4.16 8.66 -8.03
C LEU A 324 4.25 7.37 -8.88
N VAL A 325 5.27 6.54 -8.65
CA VAL A 325 5.44 5.24 -9.34
C VAL A 325 4.20 4.36 -9.12
N PHE A 326 3.74 4.22 -7.88
CA PHE A 326 2.61 3.33 -7.60
C PHE A 326 1.28 3.91 -8.10
N LEU A 327 1.15 5.23 -8.17
CA LEU A 327 0.03 5.85 -8.87
C LEU A 327 0.03 5.54 -10.38
N ASP A 328 1.20 5.53 -11.03
CA ASP A 328 1.31 5.15 -12.44
C ASP A 328 1.07 3.65 -12.64
N ALA A 329 1.54 2.82 -11.71
CA ALA A 329 1.32 1.38 -11.74
C ALA A 329 -0.17 1.01 -11.58
N MET A 330 -0.92 1.72 -10.72
CA MET A 330 -2.38 1.57 -10.64
C MET A 330 -3.05 1.92 -11.98
N LEU A 331 -2.71 3.07 -12.59
CA LEU A 331 -3.24 3.46 -13.89
C LEU A 331 -2.93 2.42 -14.99
N LEU A 332 -1.68 1.94 -15.04
CA LEU A 332 -1.24 0.92 -15.97
C LEU A 332 -1.99 -0.40 -15.75
N SER A 333 -2.32 -0.73 -14.50
CA SER A 333 -3.08 -1.92 -14.15
C SER A 333 -4.53 -1.86 -14.63
N HIS A 334 -5.16 -0.68 -14.60
CA HIS A 334 -6.50 -0.46 -15.16
C HIS A 334 -6.52 -0.57 -16.69
N LEU A 335 -5.54 0.03 -17.35
CA LEU A 335 -5.46 0.04 -18.81
C LEU A 335 -4.98 -1.30 -19.36
N GLY A 336 -4.13 -2.01 -18.64
CA GLY A 336 -3.40 -3.17 -19.12
C GLY A 336 -2.17 -2.77 -19.95
N ALA A 337 -1.02 -3.40 -19.68
CA ALA A 337 0.25 -3.02 -20.32
C ALA A 337 0.20 -3.10 -21.86
N ARG A 338 -0.44 -4.13 -22.42
CA ARG A 338 -0.55 -4.31 -23.88
C ARG A 338 -1.36 -3.20 -24.54
N GLU A 339 -2.50 -2.82 -23.96
CA GLU A 339 -3.34 -1.73 -24.47
C GLU A 339 -2.66 -0.38 -24.28
N PHE A 340 -1.96 -0.20 -23.16
CA PHE A 340 -1.14 0.98 -22.92
C PHE A 340 -0.07 1.13 -24.00
N PHE A 341 0.73 0.09 -24.27
CA PHE A 341 1.78 0.12 -25.30
C PHE A 341 1.21 0.21 -26.72
N SER A 342 0.08 -0.44 -27.02
CA SER A 342 -0.52 -0.36 -28.35
C SER A 342 -0.94 1.07 -28.70
N ARG A 343 -1.36 1.89 -27.72
CA ARG A 343 -1.67 3.32 -27.93
C ARG A 343 -0.47 4.17 -28.37
N PHE A 344 0.76 3.70 -28.18
CA PHE A 344 1.96 4.37 -28.73
C PHE A 344 2.18 4.04 -30.20
N TYR A 345 1.84 2.83 -30.63
CA TYR A 345 2.16 2.31 -31.97
C TYR A 345 1.00 2.37 -32.97
N TYR A 346 -0.24 2.13 -32.51
CA TYR A 346 -1.41 2.02 -33.38
C TYR A 346 -2.12 3.37 -33.54
N ARG A 347 -1.63 4.15 -34.50
CA ARG A 347 -2.48 5.13 -35.20
C ARG A 347 -2.71 4.65 -36.63
N ARG A 348 -3.90 4.93 -37.19
CA ARG A 348 -4.44 4.55 -38.52
C ARG A 348 -3.51 4.73 -39.75
N ARG A 349 -2.25 5.19 -39.59
CA ARG A 349 -1.23 5.40 -40.62
C ARG A 349 0.19 4.93 -40.23
N GLY A 350 0.34 4.08 -39.20
CA GLY A 350 1.64 3.53 -38.79
C GLY A 350 2.63 4.55 -38.23
N ARG A 351 2.17 5.74 -37.82
CA ARG A 351 3.01 6.76 -37.18
C ARG A 351 2.87 6.68 -35.65
N PRO A 352 3.98 6.77 -34.90
CA PRO A 352 3.94 6.74 -33.43
C PRO A 352 3.13 7.91 -32.88
N ASN A 353 2.42 7.68 -31.79
CA ASN A 353 1.70 8.72 -31.08
C ASN A 353 2.69 9.54 -30.23
N ILE A 354 3.32 10.54 -30.87
CA ILE A 354 4.33 11.43 -30.23
C ILE A 354 3.78 12.04 -28.94
N LYS A 355 2.48 12.36 -28.87
CA LYS A 355 1.86 12.92 -27.65
C LYS A 355 1.93 11.93 -26.49
N ALA A 356 1.53 10.68 -26.71
CA ALA A 356 1.59 9.63 -25.68
C ALA A 356 3.03 9.41 -25.17
N PHE A 357 4.00 9.41 -26.09
CA PHE A 357 5.42 9.32 -25.77
C PHE A 357 5.89 10.48 -24.89
N VAL A 358 5.57 11.71 -25.28
CA VAL A 358 5.94 12.92 -24.52
C VAL A 358 5.34 12.90 -23.11
N PHE A 359 4.06 12.53 -22.95
CA PHE A 359 3.45 12.45 -21.61
C PHE A 359 4.11 11.39 -20.74
N SER A 360 4.39 10.21 -21.29
CA SER A 360 5.03 9.13 -20.53
C SER A 360 6.46 9.51 -20.13
N ALA A 361 7.19 10.19 -21.02
CA ALA A 361 8.50 10.74 -20.72
C ALA A 361 8.45 11.82 -19.63
N MET A 362 7.43 12.70 -19.65
CA MET A 362 7.22 13.72 -18.60
C MET A 362 6.88 13.10 -17.24
N THR A 363 6.03 12.07 -17.23
CA THR A 363 5.70 11.34 -16.00
C THR A 363 6.95 10.68 -15.42
N LEU A 364 7.69 9.93 -16.26
CA LEU A 364 8.92 9.27 -15.86
C LEU A 364 9.99 10.26 -15.38
N SER A 365 10.17 11.39 -16.09
CA SER A 365 11.14 12.40 -15.69
C SER A 365 10.80 13.03 -14.35
N THR A 366 9.53 13.28 -14.07
CA THR A 366 9.10 13.81 -12.76
C THR A 366 9.37 12.82 -11.63
N THR A 367 9.12 11.54 -11.87
CA THR A 367 9.43 10.46 -10.94
C THR A 367 10.94 10.36 -10.67
N ILE A 368 11.77 10.43 -11.72
CA ILE A 368 13.23 10.43 -11.58
C ILE A 368 13.69 11.68 -10.82
N LEU A 369 13.18 12.86 -11.15
CA LEU A 369 13.52 14.11 -10.47
C LEU A 369 13.16 14.07 -8.98
N SER A 370 12.03 13.46 -8.61
CA SER A 370 11.67 13.30 -7.20
C SER A 370 12.67 12.42 -6.41
N LEU A 371 13.28 11.39 -7.03
CA LEU A 371 14.33 10.58 -6.37
C LEU A 371 15.55 11.43 -6.01
N PHE A 372 15.88 12.42 -6.85
CA PHE A 372 17.04 13.29 -6.64
C PHE A 372 16.71 14.55 -5.83
N CYS A 373 15.47 14.71 -5.34
CA CYS A 373 15.04 15.87 -4.56
C CYS A 373 16.00 16.19 -3.40
N GLY A 374 16.42 15.17 -2.65
CA GLY A 374 17.36 15.32 -1.54
C GLY A 374 18.75 15.83 -1.96
N ASN A 375 19.27 15.31 -3.08
CA ASN A 375 20.57 15.72 -3.59
C ASN A 375 20.54 17.12 -4.22
N ILE A 376 19.42 17.50 -4.85
CA ILE A 376 19.26 18.80 -5.52
C ILE A 376 19.10 19.93 -4.49
N CYS A 377 18.27 19.72 -3.47
CA CYS A 377 17.96 20.76 -2.47
C CYS A 377 18.96 20.80 -1.30
N GLY A 378 19.76 19.75 -1.14
CA GLY A 378 20.69 19.62 -0.03
C GLY A 378 19.98 19.64 1.32
N THR A 379 20.52 20.43 2.25
CA THR A 379 20.00 20.59 3.63
C THR A 379 18.89 21.63 3.75
N ASN A 380 18.49 22.30 2.66
CA ASN A 380 17.43 23.31 2.69
C ASN A 380 16.03 22.67 2.61
N LEU A 381 15.44 22.41 3.77
CA LEU A 381 14.13 21.75 3.89
C LEU A 381 12.97 22.56 3.29
N VAL A 382 13.06 23.89 3.25
CA VAL A 382 12.08 24.76 2.57
C VAL A 382 12.16 24.53 1.05
N ALA A 383 13.36 24.50 0.49
CA ALA A 383 13.54 24.20 -0.92
C ALA A 383 13.05 22.78 -1.28
N THR A 384 13.36 21.79 -0.44
CA THR A 384 12.91 20.40 -0.61
C THR A 384 11.39 20.28 -0.67
N SER A 385 10.69 20.91 0.28
CA SER A 385 9.23 20.87 0.36
C SER A 385 8.55 21.59 -0.81
N LEU A 386 9.04 22.77 -1.20
CA LEU A 386 8.55 23.50 -2.38
C LEU A 386 8.80 22.73 -3.68
N PHE A 387 9.99 22.13 -3.82
CA PHE A 387 10.34 21.33 -4.99
C PHE A 387 9.40 20.13 -5.12
N GLY A 388 9.17 19.40 -4.04
CA GLY A 388 8.23 18.28 -4.03
C GLY A 388 6.80 18.71 -4.39
N LEU A 389 6.30 19.83 -3.83
CA LEU A 389 5.00 20.38 -4.22
C LEU A 389 4.94 20.70 -5.73
N THR A 390 5.99 21.33 -6.25
CA THR A 390 6.08 21.68 -7.67
C THR A 390 5.99 20.44 -8.56
N LEU A 391 6.66 19.34 -8.19
CA LEU A 391 6.60 18.07 -8.92
C LEU A 391 5.19 17.45 -8.86
N VAL A 392 4.51 17.49 -7.71
CA VAL A 392 3.14 16.97 -7.57
C VAL A 392 2.16 17.78 -8.41
N VAL A 393 2.24 19.12 -8.37
CA VAL A 393 1.41 20.01 -9.21
C VAL A 393 1.67 19.74 -10.69
N PHE A 394 2.94 19.58 -11.08
CA PHE A 394 3.29 19.23 -12.45
C PHE A 394 2.67 17.88 -12.88
N GLN A 395 2.71 16.86 -12.02
CA GLN A 395 2.03 15.57 -12.27
C GLN A 395 0.51 15.72 -12.43
N VAL A 396 -0.14 16.53 -11.59
CA VAL A 396 -1.57 16.84 -11.72
C VAL A 396 -1.88 17.43 -13.09
N LEU A 397 -1.07 18.40 -13.54
CA LEU A 397 -1.24 19.04 -14.85
C LEU A 397 -1.00 18.05 -15.99
N VAL A 398 0.11 17.31 -15.97
CA VAL A 398 0.48 16.31 -16.98
C VAL A 398 -0.62 15.26 -17.13
N ARG A 399 -1.09 14.68 -16.03
CA ARG A 399 -2.14 13.65 -16.07
C ARG A 399 -3.49 14.20 -16.49
N THR A 400 -3.84 15.40 -16.07
CA THR A 400 -5.10 16.05 -16.51
C THR A 400 -5.12 16.26 -18.02
N GLN A 401 -3.99 16.68 -18.61
CA GLN A 401 -3.87 16.85 -20.06
C GLN A 401 -3.80 15.50 -20.79
N ALA A 402 -3.06 14.53 -20.25
CA ALA A 402 -2.98 13.18 -20.79
C ALA A 402 -4.37 12.54 -20.87
N MET A 403 -5.17 12.61 -19.80
CA MET A 403 -6.53 12.06 -19.79
C MET A 403 -7.42 12.69 -20.86
N LYS A 404 -7.35 14.01 -21.08
CA LYS A 404 -8.09 14.67 -22.16
C LYS A 404 -7.76 14.10 -23.54
N ILE A 405 -6.49 13.77 -23.77
CA ILE A 405 -6.00 13.29 -25.06
C ILE A 405 -6.25 11.79 -25.23
N PHE A 406 -6.13 11.00 -24.18
CA PHE A 406 -6.28 9.54 -24.22
C PHE A 406 -7.72 9.06 -24.16
N TRP A 407 -8.61 9.77 -23.45
CA TRP A 407 -10.00 9.34 -23.25
C TRP A 407 -10.98 10.05 -24.18
N PHE A 408 -10.89 11.37 -24.30
CA PHE A 408 -11.84 12.15 -25.11
C PHE A 408 -11.42 12.31 -26.58
N GLY A 409 -10.29 11.70 -26.97
CA GLY A 409 -9.69 11.89 -28.29
C GLY A 409 -10.48 11.30 -29.47
N GLU A 410 -11.34 10.31 -29.23
CA GLU A 410 -12.07 9.58 -30.30
C GLU A 410 -13.48 9.13 -29.88
N GLU A 411 -14.22 9.95 -29.13
CA GLU A 411 -15.65 9.71 -28.89
C GLU A 411 -16.53 9.94 -30.14
N LYS A 412 -15.92 10.08 -31.32
CA LYS A 412 -16.60 10.16 -32.61
C LYS A 412 -16.25 8.92 -33.43
N GLU A 413 -17.27 8.09 -33.67
CA GLU A 413 -17.40 7.06 -34.73
C GLU A 413 -17.09 5.59 -34.42
N CYS A 414 -16.71 5.21 -33.20
CA CYS A 414 -17.02 3.85 -32.74
C CYS A 414 -18.37 3.88 -32.05
N ALA A 415 -19.44 3.97 -32.84
CA ALA A 415 -20.73 3.49 -32.39
C ALA A 415 -20.49 2.09 -31.85
N TRP A 416 -20.57 1.93 -30.53
CA TRP A 416 -20.73 0.61 -29.95
C TRP A 416 -21.84 -0.05 -30.75
N PRO A 417 -21.61 -1.23 -31.37
CA PRO A 417 -22.70 -1.94 -32.03
C PRO A 417 -23.80 -2.03 -30.98
N ASN A 418 -24.95 -1.43 -31.28
CA ASN A 418 -26.09 -1.40 -30.38
C ASN A 418 -26.25 -2.81 -29.81
N VAL A 419 -26.07 -2.96 -28.51
CA VAL A 419 -26.20 -4.25 -27.80
C VAL A 419 -27.66 -4.76 -27.87
N THR A 420 -28.57 -4.00 -28.51
CA THR A 420 -29.89 -4.46 -28.92
C THR A 420 -29.89 -5.37 -30.15
N GLU A 421 -28.81 -5.47 -30.91
CA GLU A 421 -28.57 -6.67 -31.74
C GLU A 421 -28.05 -7.79 -30.84
N ALA A 422 -28.95 -8.29 -29.99
CA ALA A 422 -28.80 -9.64 -29.48
C ALA A 422 -28.53 -10.53 -30.71
N ARG A 423 -27.30 -11.05 -30.80
CA ARG A 423 -27.06 -12.24 -31.61
C ARG A 423 -28.11 -13.24 -31.17
N SER A 424 -29.12 -13.43 -32.00
CA SER A 424 -29.99 -14.59 -31.93
C SER A 424 -29.04 -15.78 -31.97
N VAL A 425 -28.76 -16.33 -30.79
CA VAL A 425 -28.18 -17.66 -30.67
C VAL A 425 -29.14 -18.52 -31.46
N PRO A 426 -28.74 -19.16 -32.58
CA PRO A 426 -29.64 -20.04 -33.28
C PRO A 426 -30.03 -21.14 -32.29
N CYS A 427 -31.29 -21.11 -31.83
CA CYS A 427 -31.93 -22.24 -31.19
C CYS A 427 -31.75 -23.40 -32.17
N LYS A 428 -30.81 -24.30 -31.88
CA LYS A 428 -30.82 -25.63 -32.47
C LYS A 428 -32.13 -26.27 -32.01
N SER A 429 -33.13 -26.23 -32.87
CA SER A 429 -34.32 -27.05 -32.77
C SER A 429 -33.85 -28.49 -32.83
N THR A 430 -33.67 -29.09 -31.66
CA THR A 430 -33.67 -30.54 -31.51
C THR A 430 -35.13 -30.96 -31.56
N THR A 431 -35.64 -31.17 -32.77
CA THR A 431 -36.82 -31.99 -32.97
C THR A 431 -36.37 -33.46 -33.04
N PRO A 432 -37.11 -34.38 -32.39
CA PRO A 432 -36.77 -35.79 -32.24
C PRO A 432 -36.79 -36.60 -33.53
#